data_AF-A0A5E4KM77-F1
#
_entry.id   AF-A0A5E4KM77-F1
#
_cell.length_a   1.000
_cell.length_b   1.000
_cell.length_c   1.000
_cell.angle_alpha   90.00
_cell.angle_beta   90.00
_cell.angle_gamma   90.00
#
_symmetry.space_group_name_H-M   'P 1'
#
loop_
_entity.id
_entity.type
_entity.pdbx_description
1 polymer ?
#
loop_
_entity_poly.entity_id
_entity_poly.type
_entity_poly.pdbx_seq_one_letter_code
_entity_poly.pdbx_strand_id
1 'polypeptide(L)'
;MIKEKLAAALQNLNKEPGFHNIKRIFLYSYLQLSVLFVIAMFLKEMGLLPAYFLNFILFGYLLPVFALPLLVDLKNPYIPDVRIKPVYLYLSITIIFVFIIAVRLIPYAENSIPLGYDPGYYKYAIDLYLNTLPGIPEVSLPLWIKQMHEQGFFVLFDTLHIFTGIDSLQALMYLLPFLSALLVLPVFILTKRIFDEKIALLACALYAVSYTQFTAFTFMYLRNILGLFFLLFALYVLEKKRYVLIAIMFAALGIYHRPEFLIFSLVLTGYFLKNRDIKLVYSTALTAILIAPFWLPRIEIYLPIASGVSNSAIQSIQGEPAGGGTFFDFGQYEWVSLAYLPFGIIGAIYLIHRKMWNPLLFYFIINGVIVVFKLFFFNRLIINFDMVLLILASAGITYTFLACWRIPRAAGIIFICLLVISGGVVTLQKAREIKPLMSENQIESLEWLSGNTEGDAYILATSYDAPWALAWGKRRVLAPGLFEWDNNGRDKWLEFLATGDPSKAEDFLKKHDAQVYIFYSFNKFNWMNLEKFNNSSFTKISMKDSVVYSYDGNK
;
A
#
# COMPACT_ATOMS: atom_id res chain seq x y z
N MET A 1 40.41 -21.31 15.08
CA MET A 1 40.14 -22.49 15.93
C MET A 1 38.67 -22.97 15.97
N ILE A 2 37.68 -22.28 16.60
CA ILE A 2 36.29 -22.80 16.68
C ILE A 2 35.63 -22.92 15.29
N LYS A 3 35.80 -21.91 14.43
CA LYS A 3 35.27 -21.90 13.06
C LYS A 3 35.84 -23.02 12.18
N GLU A 4 37.12 -23.36 12.39
CA GLU A 4 37.79 -24.44 11.65
C GLU A 4 37.37 -25.82 12.17
N LYS A 5 37.23 -25.99 13.48
CA LYS A 5 36.67 -27.23 14.07
C LYS A 5 35.23 -27.48 13.63
N LEU A 6 34.40 -26.44 13.58
CA LEU A 6 33.03 -26.54 13.08
C LEU A 6 32.99 -26.85 11.58
N ALA A 7 33.86 -26.21 10.78
CA ALA A 7 33.97 -26.49 9.35
C ALA A 7 34.45 -27.91 9.06
N ALA A 8 35.42 -28.41 9.84
CA ALA A 8 35.92 -29.79 9.75
C ALA A 8 34.86 -30.81 10.17
N ALA A 9 34.11 -30.54 11.26
CA ALA A 9 33.01 -31.38 11.69
C ALA A 9 31.89 -31.46 10.63
N LEU A 10 31.52 -30.32 10.02
CA LEU A 10 30.54 -30.27 8.93
C LEU A 10 31.05 -30.94 7.63
N GLN A 11 32.35 -30.90 7.36
CA GLN A 11 32.94 -31.65 6.24
C GLN A 11 32.92 -33.15 6.47
N ASN A 12 33.17 -33.61 7.70
CA ASN A 12 33.10 -35.04 8.04
C ASN A 12 31.65 -35.55 8.03
N LEU A 13 30.69 -34.79 8.54
CA LEU A 13 29.26 -35.10 8.45
C LEU A 13 28.77 -35.24 6.99
N ASN A 14 29.31 -34.44 6.07
CA ASN A 14 28.98 -34.55 4.64
C ASN A 14 29.52 -35.82 3.96
N LYS A 15 30.50 -36.51 4.56
CA LYS A 15 31.08 -37.75 4.01
C LYS A 15 30.34 -39.00 4.49
N GLU A 16 29.52 -38.90 5.53
CA GLU A 16 28.77 -40.04 6.02
C GLU A 16 27.60 -40.38 5.07
N PRO A 17 27.47 -41.64 4.61
CA PRO A 17 26.41 -42.04 3.68
C PRO A 17 25.00 -41.79 4.23
N GLY A 18 24.82 -41.85 5.55
CA GLY A 18 23.56 -41.52 6.22
C GLY A 18 23.11 -40.07 6.00
N PHE A 19 24.04 -39.11 6.02
CA PHE A 19 23.73 -37.70 5.82
C PHE A 19 23.27 -37.40 4.38
N HIS A 20 23.86 -38.07 3.40
CA HIS A 20 23.43 -37.95 2.00
C HIS A 20 22.00 -38.47 1.81
N ASN A 21 21.61 -39.55 2.48
CA ASN A 21 20.25 -40.09 2.43
C ASN A 21 19.24 -39.12 3.06
N ILE A 22 19.56 -38.55 4.22
CA ILE A 22 18.70 -37.57 4.90
C ILE A 22 18.45 -36.35 4.00
N LYS A 23 19.51 -35.74 3.45
CA LYS A 23 19.37 -34.59 2.54
C LYS A 23 18.46 -34.92 1.34
N ARG A 24 18.61 -36.11 0.76
CA ARG A 24 17.81 -36.54 -0.39
C ARG A 24 16.33 -36.67 -0.02
N ILE A 25 16.02 -37.20 1.17
CA ILE A 25 14.66 -37.25 1.72
C ILE A 25 14.09 -35.83 1.84
N PHE A 26 14.80 -34.92 2.52
CA PHE A 26 14.35 -33.54 2.69
C PHE A 26 14.09 -32.82 1.36
N LEU A 27 14.95 -33.03 0.36
CA LEU A 27 14.75 -32.44 -0.95
C LEU A 27 13.46 -32.94 -1.63
N TYR A 28 13.26 -34.26 -1.68
CA TYR A 28 12.05 -34.79 -2.32
C TYR A 28 10.79 -34.41 -1.56
N SER A 29 10.84 -34.44 -0.22
CA SER A 29 9.75 -33.97 0.63
C SER A 29 9.43 -32.51 0.37
N TYR A 30 10.44 -31.62 0.32
CA TYR A 30 10.23 -30.21 0.00
C TYR A 30 9.51 -30.01 -1.34
N LEU A 31 9.95 -30.72 -2.38
CA LEU A 31 9.37 -30.58 -3.72
C LEU A 31 7.94 -31.10 -3.79
N GLN A 32 7.69 -32.28 -3.22
CA GLN A 32 6.34 -32.85 -3.14
C GLN A 32 5.41 -31.95 -2.35
N LEU A 33 5.85 -31.51 -1.16
CA LEU A 33 5.09 -30.63 -0.29
C LEU A 33 4.78 -29.28 -0.95
N SER A 34 5.73 -28.69 -1.68
CA SER A 34 5.50 -27.43 -2.36
C SER A 34 4.51 -27.55 -3.52
N VAL A 35 4.59 -28.63 -4.32
CA VAL A 35 3.63 -28.89 -5.40
C VAL A 35 2.23 -29.15 -4.82
N LEU A 36 2.14 -29.99 -3.79
CA LEU A 36 0.88 -30.25 -3.08
C LEU A 36 0.31 -28.96 -2.48
N PHE A 37 1.15 -28.10 -1.90
CA PHE A 37 0.75 -26.83 -1.35
C PHE A 37 0.16 -25.90 -2.42
N VAL A 38 0.83 -25.73 -3.57
CA VAL A 38 0.32 -24.85 -4.64
C VAL A 38 -0.96 -25.41 -5.26
N ILE A 39 -1.08 -26.73 -5.43
CA ILE A 39 -2.33 -27.36 -5.90
C ILE A 39 -3.45 -27.14 -4.87
N ALA A 40 -3.18 -27.38 -3.58
CA ALA A 40 -4.17 -27.17 -2.53
C ALA A 40 -4.61 -25.71 -2.44
N MET A 41 -3.68 -24.76 -2.56
CA MET A 41 -3.98 -23.33 -2.64
C MET A 41 -4.85 -23.02 -3.85
N PHE A 42 -4.49 -23.50 -5.05
CA PHE A 42 -5.29 -23.31 -6.26
C PHE A 42 -6.72 -23.86 -6.09
N LEU A 43 -6.88 -25.09 -5.58
CA LEU A 43 -8.20 -25.67 -5.34
C LEU A 43 -9.00 -24.89 -4.29
N LYS A 44 -8.33 -24.36 -3.27
CA LYS A 44 -8.94 -23.50 -2.24
C LYS A 44 -9.45 -22.18 -2.83
N GLU A 45 -8.65 -21.51 -3.66
CA GLU A 45 -9.08 -20.27 -4.32
C GLU A 45 -10.18 -20.50 -5.37
N MET A 46 -10.25 -21.70 -5.96
CA MET A 46 -11.35 -22.10 -6.84
C MET A 46 -12.62 -22.51 -6.07
N GLY A 47 -12.62 -22.48 -4.74
CA GLY A 47 -13.75 -22.91 -3.90
C GLY A 47 -13.98 -24.43 -3.87
N LEU A 48 -13.04 -25.23 -4.40
CA LEU A 48 -13.12 -26.69 -4.45
C LEU A 48 -12.56 -27.35 -3.18
N LEU A 49 -11.74 -26.64 -2.42
CA LEU A 49 -11.15 -27.11 -1.17
C LEU A 49 -11.51 -26.16 -0.02
N PRO A 50 -12.31 -26.59 0.98
CA PRO A 50 -12.67 -25.73 2.10
C PRO A 50 -11.45 -25.27 2.90
N ALA A 51 -11.45 -24.03 3.38
CA ALA A 51 -10.33 -23.45 4.11
C ALA A 51 -9.97 -24.19 5.41
N TYR A 52 -10.93 -24.91 6.02
CA TYR A 52 -10.72 -25.72 7.23
C TYR A 52 -10.14 -27.12 6.96
N PHE A 53 -10.00 -27.52 5.68
CA PHE A 53 -9.51 -28.86 5.33
C PHE A 53 -8.02 -29.05 5.68
N LEU A 54 -7.22 -27.98 5.58
CA LEU A 54 -5.80 -27.97 5.93
C LEU A 54 -5.49 -26.72 6.76
N ASN A 55 -4.54 -26.83 7.68
CA ASN A 55 -3.91 -25.64 8.26
C ASN A 55 -2.91 -25.06 7.25
N PHE A 56 -3.43 -24.34 6.25
CA PHE A 56 -2.62 -23.81 5.14
C PHE A 56 -1.51 -22.87 5.63
N ILE A 57 -1.77 -22.08 6.68
CA ILE A 57 -0.78 -21.17 7.27
C ILE A 57 0.40 -21.97 7.83
N LEU A 58 0.12 -22.98 8.68
CA LEU A 58 1.16 -23.85 9.22
C LEU A 58 1.92 -24.56 8.10
N PHE A 59 1.21 -25.06 7.08
CA PHE A 59 1.82 -25.72 5.93
C PHE A 59 2.77 -24.76 5.19
N GLY A 60 2.34 -23.52 4.92
CA GLY A 60 3.18 -22.48 4.35
C GLY A 60 4.45 -22.26 5.18
N TYR A 61 4.34 -22.09 6.49
CA TYR A 61 5.50 -21.85 7.36
C TYR A 61 6.46 -23.04 7.48
N LEU A 62 6.01 -24.27 7.22
CA LEU A 62 6.88 -25.44 7.20
C LEU A 62 7.74 -25.51 5.92
N LEU A 63 7.25 -25.03 4.77
CA LEU A 63 7.98 -25.12 3.50
C LEU A 63 9.39 -24.50 3.53
N PRO A 64 9.62 -23.30 4.09
CA PRO A 64 10.96 -22.74 4.24
C PRO A 64 11.94 -23.63 5.03
N VAL A 65 11.45 -24.34 6.05
CA VAL A 65 12.28 -25.25 6.87
C VAL A 65 12.76 -26.43 6.01
N PHE A 66 11.87 -27.03 5.22
CA PHE A 66 12.21 -28.11 4.30
C PHE A 66 13.12 -27.65 3.14
N ALA A 67 13.12 -26.36 2.80
CA ALA A 67 14.00 -25.81 1.77
C ALA A 67 15.46 -25.64 2.22
N LEU A 68 15.75 -25.61 3.53
CA LEU A 68 17.08 -25.31 4.06
C LEU A 68 18.20 -26.21 3.49
N PRO A 69 18.07 -27.55 3.42
CA PRO A 69 19.13 -28.40 2.89
C PRO A 69 19.42 -28.13 1.41
N LEU A 70 18.41 -27.73 0.64
CA LEU A 70 18.58 -27.35 -0.77
C LEU A 70 19.35 -26.03 -0.89
N LEU A 71 19.01 -25.03 -0.08
CA LEU A 71 19.68 -23.73 -0.11
C LEU A 71 21.16 -23.81 0.27
N VAL A 72 21.52 -24.70 1.20
CA VAL A 72 22.91 -24.94 1.61
C VAL A 72 23.75 -25.54 0.47
N ASP A 73 23.12 -26.31 -0.42
CA ASP A 73 23.78 -26.97 -1.55
C ASP A 73 23.98 -26.11 -2.77
N LEU A 74 23.30 -24.97 -2.85
CA LEU A 74 23.48 -23.98 -3.89
C LEU A 74 24.81 -23.23 -3.70
N LYS A 75 25.95 -23.94 -3.75
CA LYS A 75 27.28 -23.32 -3.78
C LYS A 75 27.48 -22.54 -5.08
N ASN A 76 27.00 -23.08 -6.21
CA ASN A 76 26.86 -22.40 -7.49
C ASN A 76 25.52 -22.84 -8.11
N PRO A 77 24.45 -22.04 -8.03
CA PRO A 77 23.20 -22.40 -8.70
C PRO A 77 23.50 -22.56 -10.19
N TYR A 78 23.25 -23.76 -10.73
CA TYR A 78 23.23 -23.96 -12.16
C TYR A 78 21.97 -23.29 -12.70
N ILE A 79 22.04 -21.97 -12.87
CA ILE A 79 21.07 -21.24 -13.66
C ILE A 79 21.52 -21.47 -15.10
N PRO A 80 20.82 -22.28 -15.90
CA PRO A 80 21.18 -22.39 -17.30
C PRO A 80 21.17 -20.99 -17.90
N ASP A 81 22.24 -20.60 -18.61
CA ASP A 81 22.41 -19.29 -19.28
C ASP A 81 21.48 -19.19 -20.50
N VAL A 82 20.19 -19.45 -20.29
CA VAL A 82 19.13 -19.14 -21.21
C VAL A 82 18.92 -17.65 -21.11
N ARG A 83 19.64 -16.89 -21.94
CA ARG A 83 19.37 -15.47 -22.13
C ARG A 83 18.02 -15.33 -22.81
N ILE A 84 17.12 -14.57 -22.20
CA ILE A 84 15.86 -14.21 -22.83
C ILE A 84 16.21 -13.21 -23.93
N LYS A 85 15.79 -13.45 -25.17
CA LYS A 85 16.01 -12.45 -26.22
C LYS A 85 15.33 -11.14 -25.81
N PRO A 86 15.96 -9.97 -25.98
CA PRO A 86 15.41 -8.68 -25.54
C PRO A 86 13.97 -8.43 -26.02
N VAL A 87 13.64 -8.86 -27.25
CA VAL A 87 12.28 -8.74 -27.80
C VAL A 87 11.23 -9.43 -26.93
N TYR A 88 11.49 -10.67 -26.49
CA TYR A 88 10.55 -11.40 -25.63
C TYR A 88 10.49 -10.80 -24.23
N LEU A 89 11.61 -10.30 -23.72
CA LEU A 89 11.66 -9.63 -22.42
C LEU A 89 10.77 -8.39 -22.40
N TYR A 90 10.92 -7.50 -23.39
CA TYR A 90 10.10 -6.28 -23.49
C TYR A 90 8.64 -6.61 -23.76
N LEU A 91 8.36 -7.58 -24.63
CA LEU A 91 6.99 -8.03 -24.90
C LEU A 91 6.32 -8.55 -23.61
N SER A 92 7.00 -9.37 -22.81
CA SER A 92 6.47 -9.86 -21.53
C SER A 92 6.19 -8.73 -20.55
N ILE A 93 7.10 -7.77 -20.41
CA ILE A 93 6.90 -6.60 -19.53
C ILE A 93 5.69 -5.78 -20.00
N THR A 94 5.55 -5.55 -21.30
CA THR A 94 4.41 -4.83 -21.88
C THR A 94 3.10 -5.57 -21.65
N ILE A 95 3.06 -6.90 -21.85
CA ILE A 95 1.87 -7.71 -21.58
C ILE A 95 1.48 -7.62 -20.10
N ILE A 96 2.45 -7.72 -19.19
CA ILE A 96 2.21 -7.58 -17.74
C ILE A 96 1.66 -6.19 -17.41
N PHE A 97 2.27 -5.14 -17.96
CA PHE A 97 1.84 -3.76 -17.77
C PHE A 97 0.40 -3.54 -18.25
N VAL A 98 0.05 -4.01 -19.46
CA VAL A 98 -1.30 -3.90 -20.03
C VAL A 98 -2.29 -4.72 -19.22
N PHE A 99 -1.95 -5.94 -18.82
CA PHE A 99 -2.80 -6.78 -17.99
C PHE A 99 -3.16 -6.10 -16.67
N ILE A 100 -2.18 -5.48 -16.02
CA ILE A 100 -2.39 -4.74 -14.78
C ILE A 100 -3.36 -3.57 -14.97
N ILE A 101 -3.17 -2.77 -16.03
CA ILE A 101 -4.10 -1.66 -16.33
C ILE A 101 -5.50 -2.22 -16.56
N ALA A 102 -5.63 -3.26 -17.39
CA ALA A 102 -6.92 -3.86 -17.71
C ALA A 102 -7.65 -4.33 -16.44
N VAL A 103 -6.99 -5.08 -15.56
CA VAL A 103 -7.58 -5.56 -14.30
C VAL A 103 -7.99 -4.41 -13.38
N ARG A 104 -7.17 -3.35 -13.29
CA ARG A 104 -7.47 -2.17 -12.45
C ARG A 104 -8.55 -1.26 -13.04
N LEU A 105 -8.85 -1.37 -14.33
CA LEU A 105 -9.95 -0.64 -14.98
C LEU A 105 -11.28 -1.38 -14.92
N ILE A 106 -11.31 -2.68 -14.58
CA ILE A 106 -12.58 -3.45 -14.44
C ILE A 106 -13.59 -2.74 -13.54
N PRO A 107 -13.23 -2.24 -12.34
CA PRO A 107 -14.19 -1.55 -11.46
C PRO A 107 -14.77 -0.23 -12.02
N TYR A 108 -14.15 0.31 -13.07
CA TYR A 108 -14.56 1.57 -13.71
C TYR A 108 -15.29 1.34 -15.05
N ALA A 109 -15.50 0.08 -15.45
CA ALA A 109 -16.21 -0.22 -16.69
C ALA A 109 -17.69 0.20 -16.67
N GLU A 110 -18.30 0.17 -15.48
CA GLU A 110 -19.73 0.48 -15.26
C GLU A 110 -19.91 1.56 -14.17
N ASN A 111 -18.85 2.32 -13.87
CA ASN A 111 -18.87 3.25 -12.74
C ASN A 111 -17.95 4.46 -12.96
N SER A 112 -18.51 5.64 -12.74
CA SER A 112 -17.84 6.94 -12.88
C SER A 112 -17.20 7.47 -11.59
N ILE A 113 -17.39 6.78 -10.45
CA ILE A 113 -16.94 7.24 -9.14
C ILE A 113 -15.60 6.58 -8.78
N PRO A 114 -14.60 7.34 -8.29
CA PRO A 114 -13.35 6.77 -7.83
C PRO A 114 -13.55 5.79 -6.67
N LEU A 115 -12.75 4.72 -6.62
CA LEU A 115 -12.79 3.76 -5.52
C LEU A 115 -12.12 4.30 -4.24
N GLY A 116 -12.41 3.65 -3.11
CA GLY A 116 -11.67 3.85 -1.86
C GLY A 116 -12.21 4.97 -0.97
N TYR A 117 -11.49 5.26 0.12
CA TYR A 117 -11.94 6.20 1.16
C TYR A 117 -11.32 7.59 1.02
N ASP A 118 -10.14 7.70 0.40
CA ASP A 118 -9.43 8.96 0.19
C ASP A 118 -9.83 9.83 -1.03
N PRO A 119 -10.68 9.40 -2.01
CA PRO A 119 -11.00 10.23 -3.17
C PRO A 119 -11.48 11.63 -2.84
N GLY A 120 -12.31 11.78 -1.80
CA GLY A 120 -12.80 13.08 -1.35
C GLY A 120 -11.67 14.02 -0.92
N TYR A 121 -10.76 13.54 -0.07
CA TYR A 121 -9.60 14.34 0.35
C TYR A 121 -8.72 14.74 -0.85
N TYR A 122 -8.41 13.78 -1.74
CA TYR A 122 -7.56 14.06 -2.89
C TYR A 122 -8.22 15.00 -3.87
N LYS A 123 -9.48 14.77 -4.24
CA LYS A 123 -10.20 15.62 -5.18
C LYS A 123 -10.24 17.07 -4.67
N TYR A 124 -10.65 17.26 -3.42
CA TYR A 124 -10.71 18.59 -2.82
C TYR A 124 -9.34 19.30 -2.83
N ALA A 125 -8.29 18.60 -2.41
CA ALA A 125 -6.96 19.19 -2.34
C ALA A 125 -6.34 19.45 -3.72
N ILE A 126 -6.54 18.56 -4.70
CA ILE A 126 -6.12 18.77 -6.08
C ILE A 126 -6.87 19.97 -6.66
N ASP A 127 -8.20 20.03 -6.53
CA ASP A 127 -9.01 21.15 -7.02
C ASP A 127 -8.56 22.49 -6.41
N LEU A 128 -8.22 22.52 -5.11
CA LEU A 128 -7.67 23.72 -4.47
C LEU A 128 -6.37 24.21 -5.14
N TYR A 129 -5.44 23.30 -5.42
CA TYR A 129 -4.17 23.64 -6.07
C TYR A 129 -4.40 24.10 -7.50
N LEU A 130 -5.18 23.34 -8.29
CA LEU A 130 -5.49 23.66 -9.69
C LEU A 130 -6.16 25.03 -9.84
N ASN A 131 -7.08 25.38 -8.95
CA ASN A 131 -7.78 26.67 -8.98
C ASN A 131 -6.90 27.88 -8.61
N THR A 132 -5.68 27.64 -8.12
CA THR A 132 -4.73 28.69 -7.73
C THR A 132 -3.53 28.81 -8.65
N LEU A 133 -3.49 28.03 -9.74
CA LEU A 133 -2.43 28.10 -10.74
C LEU A 133 -2.28 29.52 -11.33
N PRO A 134 -1.05 30.01 -11.53
CA PRO A 134 0.25 29.32 -11.36
C PRO A 134 0.83 29.38 -9.93
N GLY A 135 0.09 29.89 -8.95
CA GLY A 135 0.52 29.96 -7.54
C GLY A 135 0.40 28.63 -6.79
N ILE A 136 1.03 28.55 -5.63
CA ILE A 136 0.87 27.43 -4.67
C ILE A 136 0.10 27.97 -3.46
N PRO A 137 -1.03 27.38 -3.06
CA PRO A 137 -1.93 27.96 -2.05
C PRO A 137 -1.45 27.78 -0.60
N GLU A 138 -0.15 27.61 -0.38
CA GLU A 138 0.41 27.12 0.89
C GLU A 138 -0.01 27.96 2.12
N VAL A 139 -0.14 29.28 1.97
CA VAL A 139 -0.56 30.15 3.08
C VAL A 139 -2.04 29.94 3.41
N SER A 140 -2.90 29.84 2.40
CA SER A 140 -4.35 29.75 2.54
C SER A 140 -4.89 28.33 2.76
N LEU A 141 -4.05 27.30 2.66
CA LEU A 141 -4.50 25.93 2.90
C LEU A 141 -4.97 25.74 4.37
N PRO A 142 -6.09 25.03 4.58
CA PRO A 142 -6.49 24.53 5.89
C PRO A 142 -5.36 23.77 6.59
N LEU A 143 -5.28 23.88 7.92
CA LEU A 143 -4.19 23.27 8.70
C LEU A 143 -4.17 21.74 8.55
N TRP A 144 -5.35 21.12 8.52
CA TRP A 144 -5.48 19.67 8.38
C TRP A 144 -4.89 19.14 7.07
N ILE A 145 -4.97 19.90 5.96
CA ILE A 145 -4.35 19.52 4.68
C ILE A 145 -2.83 19.50 4.81
N LYS A 146 -2.27 20.57 5.41
CA LYS A 146 -0.82 20.69 5.61
C LYS A 146 -0.26 19.57 6.48
N GLN A 147 -1.04 19.13 7.47
CA GLN A 147 -0.70 18.02 8.36
C GLN A 147 -0.81 16.65 7.67
N MET A 148 -1.88 16.41 6.92
CA MET A 148 -2.19 15.11 6.31
C MET A 148 -1.39 14.82 5.05
N HIS A 149 -1.16 15.81 4.19
CA HIS A 149 -0.60 15.60 2.84
C HIS A 149 0.68 16.38 2.61
N GLU A 150 1.66 15.79 1.92
CA GLU A 150 2.87 16.48 1.51
C GLU A 150 2.60 17.46 0.36
N GLN A 151 3.20 18.65 0.41
CA GLN A 151 3.01 19.71 -0.59
C GLN A 151 3.38 19.24 -2.01
N GLY A 152 4.52 18.57 -2.14
CA GLY A 152 5.02 18.16 -3.45
C GLY A 152 4.08 17.24 -4.19
N PHE A 153 3.30 16.42 -3.47
CA PHE A 153 2.30 15.54 -4.08
C PHE A 153 1.31 16.32 -4.93
N PHE A 154 0.78 17.45 -4.46
CA PHE A 154 -0.18 18.25 -5.23
C PHE A 154 0.49 19.10 -6.32
N VAL A 155 1.71 19.60 -6.07
CA VAL A 155 2.52 20.28 -7.10
C VAL A 155 2.81 19.37 -8.31
N LEU A 156 2.93 18.06 -8.10
CA LEU A 156 3.01 17.09 -9.19
C LEU A 156 1.73 17.08 -10.03
N PHE A 157 0.54 17.16 -9.42
CA PHE A 157 -0.73 17.22 -10.18
C PHE A 157 -0.89 18.52 -10.93
N ASP A 158 -0.53 19.65 -10.33
CA ASP A 158 -0.46 20.95 -11.02
C ASP A 158 0.38 20.85 -12.29
N THR A 159 1.57 20.26 -12.16
CA THR A 159 2.47 20.05 -13.29
C THR A 159 1.83 19.17 -14.36
N LEU A 160 1.23 18.04 -13.97
CA LEU A 160 0.55 17.15 -14.90
C LEU A 160 -0.64 17.84 -15.59
N HIS A 161 -1.44 18.60 -14.86
CA HIS A 161 -2.56 19.36 -15.40
C HIS A 161 -2.10 20.37 -16.45
N ILE A 162 -1.04 21.15 -16.16
CA ILE A 162 -0.47 22.11 -17.11
C ILE A 162 -0.04 21.44 -18.42
N PHE A 163 0.57 20.24 -18.35
CA PHE A 163 1.09 19.56 -19.54
C PHE A 163 0.04 18.73 -20.30
N THR A 164 -0.99 18.22 -19.63
CA THR A 164 -1.90 17.21 -20.19
C THR A 164 -3.36 17.61 -20.17
N GLY A 165 -3.73 18.63 -19.40
CA GLY A 165 -5.11 19.02 -19.16
C GLY A 165 -5.89 18.09 -18.21
N ILE A 166 -5.23 17.11 -17.58
CA ILE A 166 -5.88 16.14 -16.68
C ILE A 166 -6.48 16.86 -15.46
N ASP A 167 -7.77 16.65 -15.20
CA ASP A 167 -8.45 17.14 -13.99
C ASP A 167 -8.31 16.18 -12.80
N SER A 168 -8.85 16.56 -11.65
CA SER A 168 -8.78 15.76 -10.42
C SER A 168 -9.48 14.40 -10.53
N LEU A 169 -10.59 14.30 -11.28
CA LEU A 169 -11.34 13.06 -11.42
C LEU A 169 -10.61 12.09 -12.34
N GLN A 170 -10.12 12.58 -13.48
CA GLN A 170 -9.30 11.84 -14.43
C GLN A 170 -7.99 11.35 -13.78
N ALA A 171 -7.39 12.16 -12.92
CA ALA A 171 -6.23 11.77 -12.12
C ALA A 171 -6.56 10.58 -11.19
N LEU A 172 -7.68 10.63 -10.48
CA LEU A 172 -8.07 9.55 -9.56
C LEU A 172 -8.47 8.26 -10.29
N MET A 173 -9.16 8.36 -11.42
CA MET A 173 -9.67 7.21 -12.15
C MET A 173 -8.67 6.56 -13.10
N TYR A 174 -7.84 7.35 -13.80
CA TYR A 174 -6.99 6.84 -14.88
C TYR A 174 -5.49 6.90 -14.56
N LEU A 175 -5.02 7.98 -13.92
CA LEU A 175 -3.61 8.09 -13.57
C LEU A 175 -3.23 7.06 -12.50
N LEU A 176 -4.11 6.78 -11.53
CA LEU A 176 -3.81 5.78 -10.51
C LEU A 176 -3.60 4.36 -11.10
N PRO A 177 -4.52 3.77 -11.91
CA PRO A 177 -4.25 2.50 -12.58
C PRO A 177 -2.93 2.50 -13.36
N PHE A 178 -2.64 3.60 -14.07
CA PHE A 178 -1.41 3.77 -14.84
C PHE A 178 -0.16 3.76 -13.94
N LEU A 179 -0.11 4.59 -12.89
CA LEU A 179 1.01 4.63 -11.94
C LEU A 179 1.22 3.28 -11.25
N SER A 180 0.11 2.61 -10.94
CA SER A 180 0.17 1.28 -10.36
C SER A 180 0.74 0.27 -11.35
N ALA A 181 0.46 0.36 -12.65
CA ALA A 181 1.10 -0.46 -13.67
C ALA A 181 2.57 -0.08 -13.87
N LEU A 182 2.89 1.20 -13.78
CA LEU A 182 4.25 1.74 -13.93
C LEU A 182 5.21 1.21 -12.87
N LEU A 183 4.72 0.78 -11.69
CA LEU A 183 5.51 0.08 -10.67
C LEU A 183 6.20 -1.20 -11.17
N VAL A 184 5.72 -1.82 -12.25
CA VAL A 184 6.41 -2.96 -12.90
C VAL A 184 7.85 -2.58 -13.27
N LEU A 185 8.09 -1.34 -13.69
CA LEU A 185 9.41 -0.89 -14.12
C LEU A 185 10.46 -0.92 -12.99
N PRO A 186 10.27 -0.23 -11.84
CA PRO A 186 11.24 -0.31 -10.75
C PRO A 186 11.32 -1.71 -10.13
N VAL A 187 10.22 -2.47 -10.07
CA VAL A 187 10.25 -3.88 -9.65
C VAL A 187 11.19 -4.68 -10.55
N PHE A 188 11.02 -4.56 -11.86
CA PHE A 188 11.86 -5.26 -12.84
C PHE A 188 13.33 -4.85 -12.73
N ILE A 189 13.62 -3.54 -12.73
CA ILE A 189 14.99 -3.02 -12.75
C ILE A 189 15.75 -3.38 -11.47
N LEU A 190 15.13 -3.23 -10.29
CA LEU A 190 15.74 -3.58 -9.02
C LEU A 190 16.00 -5.08 -8.94
N THR A 191 15.01 -5.90 -9.29
CA THR A 191 15.11 -7.36 -9.21
C THR A 191 16.16 -7.90 -10.18
N LYS A 192 16.17 -7.40 -11.42
CA LYS A 192 17.18 -7.77 -12.43
C LYS A 192 18.59 -7.43 -11.96
N ARG A 193 18.75 -6.31 -11.26
CA ARG A 193 20.05 -5.88 -10.75
C ARG A 193 20.57 -6.77 -9.63
N ILE A 194 19.70 -7.15 -8.69
CA ILE A 194 20.10 -7.97 -7.54
C ILE A 194 20.27 -9.44 -7.94
N PHE A 195 19.42 -9.91 -8.85
CA PHE A 195 19.37 -11.29 -9.30
C PHE A 195 19.61 -11.37 -10.82
N ASP A 196 18.56 -11.66 -11.60
CA ASP A 196 18.61 -11.76 -13.06
C ASP A 196 17.24 -11.43 -13.71
N GLU A 197 17.19 -11.48 -15.04
CA GLU A 197 16.01 -11.14 -15.85
C GLU A 197 14.81 -12.08 -15.63
N LYS A 198 15.06 -13.36 -15.34
CA LYS A 198 13.99 -14.36 -15.14
C LYS A 198 13.29 -14.11 -13.81
N ILE A 199 14.08 -13.90 -12.77
CA ILE A 199 13.60 -13.57 -11.43
C ILE A 199 12.84 -12.23 -11.45
N ALA A 200 13.31 -11.27 -12.24
CA ALA A 200 12.65 -9.99 -12.44
C ALA A 200 11.30 -10.12 -13.15
N LEU A 201 11.21 -10.89 -14.24
CA LEU A 201 9.94 -11.15 -14.91
C LEU A 201 8.94 -11.86 -13.98
N LEU A 202 9.40 -12.84 -13.22
CA LEU A 202 8.55 -13.53 -12.26
C LEU A 202 8.07 -12.59 -11.15
N ALA A 203 8.92 -11.71 -10.61
CA ALA A 203 8.49 -10.69 -9.65
C ALA A 203 7.40 -9.78 -10.22
N CYS A 204 7.52 -9.37 -11.49
CA CYS A 204 6.51 -8.56 -12.16
C CYS A 204 5.19 -9.31 -12.36
N ALA A 205 5.26 -10.61 -12.70
CA ALA A 205 4.08 -11.45 -12.83
C ALA A 205 3.37 -11.66 -11.49
N LEU A 206 4.13 -11.90 -10.40
CA LEU A 206 3.57 -12.01 -9.05
C LEU A 206 2.96 -10.68 -8.59
N TYR A 207 3.60 -9.55 -8.87
CA TYR A 207 3.05 -8.21 -8.62
C TYR A 207 1.71 -8.00 -9.32
N ALA A 208 1.61 -8.41 -10.59
CA ALA A 208 0.40 -8.26 -11.39
C ALA A 208 -0.82 -9.00 -10.83
N VAL A 209 -0.59 -10.09 -10.11
CA VAL A 209 -1.65 -10.93 -9.50
C VAL A 209 -1.67 -10.84 -7.98
N SER A 210 -0.96 -9.87 -7.38
CA SER A 210 -0.98 -9.70 -5.92
C SER A 210 -2.28 -9.04 -5.48
N TYR A 211 -3.06 -9.80 -4.70
CA TYR A 211 -4.27 -9.30 -4.05
C TYR A 211 -4.00 -8.08 -3.17
N THR A 212 -2.88 -8.07 -2.43
CA THR A 212 -2.49 -6.95 -1.57
C THR A 212 -2.29 -5.67 -2.37
N GLN A 213 -1.56 -5.77 -3.49
CA GLN A 213 -1.28 -4.61 -4.37
C GLN A 213 -2.52 -4.17 -5.14
N PHE A 214 -3.42 -5.09 -5.46
CA PHE A 214 -4.74 -4.74 -6.00
C PHE A 214 -5.58 -4.01 -4.93
N THR A 215 -5.55 -4.49 -3.69
CA THR A 215 -6.29 -3.87 -2.59
C THR A 215 -5.77 -2.47 -2.28
N ALA A 216 -4.45 -2.26 -2.28
CA ALA A 216 -3.84 -0.94 -2.17
C ALA A 216 -4.38 0.04 -3.22
N PHE A 217 -4.50 -0.41 -4.48
CA PHE A 217 -5.15 0.35 -5.54
C PHE A 217 -6.62 0.66 -5.22
N THR A 218 -7.42 -0.33 -4.82
CA THR A 218 -8.85 -0.12 -4.51
C THR A 218 -9.11 0.83 -3.34
N PHE A 219 -8.16 0.95 -2.40
CA PHE A 219 -8.25 1.88 -1.28
C PHE A 219 -7.78 3.30 -1.64
N MET A 220 -7.39 3.55 -2.90
CA MET A 220 -6.87 4.83 -3.39
C MET A 220 -5.57 5.25 -2.66
N TYR A 221 -4.68 4.29 -2.37
CA TYR A 221 -3.36 4.57 -1.77
C TYR A 221 -2.35 5.19 -2.77
N LEU A 222 -2.78 6.24 -3.47
CA LEU A 222 -2.04 6.91 -4.55
C LEU A 222 -0.67 7.42 -4.09
N ARG A 223 -0.61 8.04 -2.91
CA ARG A 223 0.65 8.49 -2.30
C ARG A 223 1.61 7.35 -1.98
N ASN A 224 1.13 6.24 -1.44
CA ASN A 224 1.96 5.06 -1.18
C ASN A 224 2.47 4.43 -2.47
N ILE A 225 1.65 4.36 -3.52
CA ILE A 225 2.06 3.81 -4.83
C ILE A 225 3.19 4.67 -5.43
N LEU A 226 3.07 6.00 -5.35
CA LEU A 226 4.13 6.92 -5.75
C LEU A 226 5.37 6.80 -4.86
N GLY A 227 5.19 6.68 -3.55
CA GLY A 227 6.25 6.42 -2.58
C GLY A 227 7.03 5.14 -2.88
N LEU A 228 6.32 4.04 -3.15
CA LEU A 228 6.89 2.76 -3.55
C LEU A 228 7.70 2.86 -4.84
N PHE A 229 7.21 3.63 -5.82
CA PHE A 229 7.92 3.86 -7.08
C PHE A 229 9.31 4.47 -6.82
N PHE A 230 9.35 5.57 -6.06
CA PHE A 230 10.62 6.21 -5.70
C PHE A 230 11.47 5.36 -4.77
N LEU A 231 10.87 4.62 -3.83
CA LEU A 231 11.58 3.76 -2.89
C LEU A 231 12.34 2.65 -3.62
N LEU A 232 11.68 1.94 -4.53
CA LEU A 232 12.31 0.86 -5.30
C LEU A 232 13.42 1.40 -6.23
N PHE A 233 13.24 2.57 -6.83
CA PHE A 233 14.33 3.25 -7.55
C PHE A 233 15.46 3.68 -6.61
N ALA A 234 15.17 4.20 -5.42
CA ALA A 234 16.19 4.58 -4.45
C ALA A 234 17.05 3.35 -4.04
N LEU A 235 16.41 2.20 -3.81
CA LEU A 235 17.11 0.93 -3.55
C LEU A 235 17.97 0.50 -4.74
N TYR A 236 17.47 0.62 -5.97
CA TYR A 236 18.23 0.29 -7.18
C TYR A 236 19.47 1.17 -7.34
N VAL A 237 19.30 2.48 -7.13
CA VAL A 237 20.35 3.48 -7.25
C VAL A 237 21.39 3.32 -6.13
N LEU A 238 20.95 2.95 -4.92
CA LEU A 238 21.82 2.59 -3.79
C LEU A 238 22.67 1.36 -4.14
N GLU A 239 22.08 0.32 -4.73
CA GLU A 239 22.80 -0.87 -5.21
C GLU A 239 23.78 -0.56 -6.36
N LYS A 240 23.51 0.49 -7.14
CA LYS A 240 24.43 1.02 -8.17
C LYS A 240 25.45 2.03 -7.62
N LYS A 241 25.37 2.41 -6.34
CA LYS A 241 26.23 3.41 -5.69
C LYS A 241 26.29 4.74 -6.45
N ARG A 242 25.15 5.20 -6.98
CA ARG A 242 25.05 6.49 -7.69
C ARG A 242 24.57 7.60 -6.76
N TYR A 243 25.48 8.09 -5.91
CA TYR A 243 25.19 8.97 -4.77
C TYR A 243 24.34 10.22 -5.06
N VAL A 244 24.56 10.90 -6.19
CA VAL A 244 23.73 12.05 -6.57
C VAL A 244 22.29 11.64 -6.85
N LEU A 245 22.11 10.54 -7.60
CA LEU A 245 20.78 9.99 -7.87
C LEU A 245 20.14 9.45 -6.57
N ILE A 246 20.92 8.93 -5.61
CA ILE A 246 20.39 8.55 -4.29
C ILE A 246 19.77 9.78 -3.64
N ALA A 247 20.47 10.91 -3.64
CA ALA A 247 19.95 12.14 -3.03
C ALA A 247 18.66 12.62 -3.70
N ILE A 248 18.57 12.54 -5.03
CA ILE A 248 17.36 12.93 -5.79
C ILE A 248 16.19 12.00 -5.45
N MET A 249 16.38 10.67 -5.46
CA MET A 249 15.32 9.71 -5.14
C MET A 249 14.89 9.82 -3.66
N PHE A 250 15.86 10.04 -2.77
CA PHE A 250 15.59 10.23 -1.35
C PHE A 250 14.85 11.54 -1.07
N ALA A 251 15.20 12.61 -1.79
CA ALA A 251 14.47 13.87 -1.72
C ALA A 251 13.03 13.72 -2.25
N ALA A 252 12.85 13.02 -3.38
CA ALA A 252 11.52 12.71 -3.91
C ALA A 252 10.65 11.98 -2.87
N LEU A 253 11.20 11.01 -2.15
CA LEU A 253 10.49 10.38 -1.03
C LEU A 253 10.08 11.39 0.05
N GLY A 254 10.99 12.28 0.48
CA GLY A 254 10.69 13.30 1.48
C GLY A 254 9.67 14.36 1.03
N ILE A 255 9.56 14.56 -0.28
CA ILE A 255 8.65 15.53 -0.92
C ILE A 255 7.26 14.94 -1.17
N TYR A 256 7.17 13.65 -1.52
CA TYR A 256 5.93 13.01 -1.95
C TYR A 256 5.32 12.08 -0.92
N HIS A 257 6.13 11.43 -0.07
CA HIS A 257 5.62 10.43 0.87
C HIS A 257 6.51 10.14 2.09
N ARG A 258 6.11 10.68 3.25
CA ARG A 258 6.87 10.59 4.52
C ARG A 258 7.14 9.17 5.04
N PRO A 259 6.20 8.20 5.01
CA PRO A 259 6.48 6.86 5.53
C PRO A 259 7.61 6.15 4.77
N GLU A 260 7.62 6.22 3.43
CA GLU A 260 8.61 5.56 2.58
C GLU A 260 9.96 6.30 2.67
N PHE A 261 9.95 7.62 2.90
CA PHE A 261 11.14 8.38 3.29
C PHE A 261 11.78 7.85 4.58
N LEU A 262 10.97 7.57 5.61
CA LEU A 262 11.45 6.97 6.86
C LEU A 262 12.00 5.55 6.63
N ILE A 263 11.30 4.71 5.89
CA ILE A 263 11.76 3.36 5.57
C ILE A 263 13.09 3.40 4.83
N PHE A 264 13.24 4.25 3.82
CA PHE A 264 14.52 4.38 3.11
C PHE A 264 15.63 4.92 4.01
N SER A 265 15.32 5.84 4.92
CA SER A 265 16.28 6.35 5.92
C SER A 265 16.83 5.22 6.80
N LEU A 266 15.96 4.31 7.25
CA LEU A 266 16.36 3.14 8.04
C LEU A 266 17.19 2.15 7.22
N VAL A 267 16.80 1.91 5.96
CA VAL A 267 17.57 1.06 5.04
C VAL A 267 18.96 1.64 4.80
N LEU A 268 19.05 2.95 4.53
CA LEU A 268 20.30 3.67 4.30
C LEU A 268 21.19 3.61 5.54
N THR A 269 20.60 3.72 6.74
CA THR A 269 21.32 3.59 8.01
C THR A 269 21.90 2.19 8.17
N GLY A 270 21.10 1.13 7.99
CA GLY A 270 21.58 -0.26 8.04
C GLY A 270 22.69 -0.53 7.02
N TYR A 271 22.50 -0.04 5.79
CA TYR A 271 23.48 -0.16 4.71
C TYR A 271 24.77 0.63 5.01
N PHE A 272 24.68 1.82 5.58
CA PHE A 272 25.84 2.62 6.01
C PHE A 272 26.58 1.96 7.17
N LEU A 273 25.88 1.45 8.19
CA LEU A 273 26.52 0.75 9.31
C LEU A 273 27.33 -0.47 8.83
N LYS A 274 26.83 -1.15 7.79
CA LYS A 274 27.50 -2.29 7.17
C LYS A 274 28.69 -1.91 6.29
N ASN A 275 28.56 -0.88 5.46
CA ASN A 275 29.54 -0.56 4.41
C ASN A 275 30.48 0.61 4.76
N ARG A 276 30.10 1.46 5.72
CA ARG A 276 30.82 2.66 6.19
C ARG A 276 31.22 3.63 5.07
N ASP A 277 30.36 3.75 4.06
CA ASP A 277 30.60 4.58 2.89
C ASP A 277 30.23 6.05 3.14
N ILE A 278 31.25 6.90 3.31
CA ILE A 278 31.08 8.34 3.61
C ILE A 278 30.30 9.10 2.53
N LYS A 279 30.29 8.62 1.28
CA LYS A 279 29.56 9.29 0.20
C LYS A 279 28.05 9.28 0.43
N LEU A 280 27.55 8.33 1.23
CA LEU A 280 26.15 8.31 1.66
C LEU A 280 25.82 9.49 2.58
N VAL A 281 26.77 9.96 3.39
CA VAL A 281 26.58 11.15 4.23
C VAL A 281 26.41 12.39 3.36
N TYR A 282 27.23 12.54 2.31
CA TYR A 282 27.07 13.63 1.34
C TYR A 282 25.74 13.53 0.58
N SER A 283 25.30 12.32 0.21
CA SER A 283 23.96 12.12 -0.37
C SER A 283 22.84 12.57 0.56
N THR A 284 22.93 12.25 1.86
CA THR A 284 21.94 12.68 2.87
C THR A 284 21.96 14.19 3.05
N ALA A 285 23.13 14.82 3.09
CA ALA A 285 23.24 16.28 3.17
C ALA A 285 22.61 16.96 1.95
N LEU A 286 22.90 16.46 0.73
CA LEU A 286 22.28 16.96 -0.49
C LEU A 286 20.76 16.73 -0.49
N THR A 287 20.28 15.60 0.04
CA THR A 287 18.84 15.34 0.22
C THR A 287 18.20 16.42 1.08
N ALA A 288 18.80 16.75 2.22
CA ALA A 288 18.29 17.79 3.12
C ALA A 288 18.16 19.16 2.42
N ILE A 289 19.14 19.51 1.57
CA ILE A 289 19.09 20.74 0.76
C ILE A 289 17.93 20.69 -0.24
N LEU A 290 17.75 19.56 -0.94
CA LEU A 290 16.71 19.42 -1.97
C LEU A 290 15.29 19.42 -1.41
N ILE A 291 15.07 18.87 -0.20
CA ILE A 291 13.74 18.86 0.43
C ILE A 291 13.41 20.17 1.16
N ALA A 292 14.41 21.00 1.49
CA ALA A 292 14.23 22.21 2.29
C ALA A 292 13.14 23.15 1.76
N PRO A 293 12.99 23.41 0.45
CA PRO A 293 11.94 24.29 -0.07
C PRO A 293 10.51 23.83 0.26
N PHE A 294 10.30 22.52 0.39
CA PHE A 294 8.99 21.92 0.72
C PHE A 294 8.80 21.76 2.24
N TRP A 295 9.90 21.67 2.99
CA TRP A 295 9.87 21.39 4.42
C TRP A 295 9.85 22.66 5.28
N LEU A 296 10.63 23.67 4.90
CA LEU A 296 10.75 24.92 5.66
C LEU A 296 9.41 25.67 5.83
N PRO A 297 8.54 25.78 4.81
CA PRO A 297 7.23 26.43 4.97
C PRO A 297 6.31 25.74 5.99
N ARG A 298 6.60 24.49 6.34
CA ARG A 298 5.81 23.65 7.25
C ARG A 298 6.60 23.19 8.46
N ILE A 299 7.71 23.86 8.79
CA ILE A 299 8.62 23.42 9.86
C ILE A 299 7.91 23.32 11.23
N GLU A 300 6.98 24.23 11.50
CA GLU A 300 6.19 24.26 12.73
C GLU A 300 5.26 23.05 12.87
N ILE A 301 4.89 22.41 11.76
CA ILE A 301 4.10 21.17 11.75
C ILE A 301 5.01 19.96 11.95
N TYR A 302 6.17 19.94 11.31
CA TYR A 302 7.07 18.80 11.35
C TYR A 302 7.84 18.66 12.66
N LEU A 303 8.20 19.77 13.31
CA LEU A 303 8.99 19.75 14.53
C LEU A 303 8.26 19.06 15.70
N PRO A 304 6.97 19.36 15.99
CA PRO A 304 6.20 18.63 17.00
C PRO A 304 6.02 17.15 16.65
N ILE A 305 5.75 16.82 15.37
CA ILE A 305 5.59 15.43 14.94
C ILE A 305 6.88 14.65 15.18
N ALA A 306 8.05 15.22 14.85
CA ALA A 306 9.34 14.58 15.10
C ALA A 306 9.57 14.28 16.59
N SER A 307 9.16 15.20 17.47
CA SER A 307 9.20 14.99 18.93
C SER A 307 8.11 14.03 19.45
N GLY A 308 6.98 13.93 18.74
CA GLY A 308 5.87 13.05 19.07
C GLY A 308 6.10 11.59 18.66
N VAL A 309 6.81 11.33 17.56
CA VAL A 309 7.11 9.97 17.08
C VAL A 309 7.91 9.17 18.12
N SER A 310 8.83 9.79 18.87
CA SER A 310 9.53 9.10 19.97
C SER A 310 8.56 8.65 21.05
N ASN A 311 7.58 9.48 21.39
CA ASN A 311 6.59 9.17 22.43
C ASN A 311 5.57 8.14 21.96
N SER A 312 5.09 8.24 20.71
CA SER A 312 4.15 7.27 20.12
C SER A 312 4.78 5.90 19.90
N ALA A 313 6.06 5.84 19.50
CA ALA A 313 6.78 4.56 19.38
C ALA A 313 6.91 3.87 20.74
N ILE A 314 7.22 4.63 21.80
CA ILE A 314 7.28 4.11 23.18
C ILE A 314 5.90 3.63 23.64
N GLN A 315 4.84 4.42 23.39
CA GLN A 315 3.46 4.06 23.76
C GLN A 315 2.94 2.83 23.02
N SER A 316 3.23 2.68 21.72
CA SER A 316 2.83 1.48 20.95
C SER A 316 3.49 0.18 21.42
N ILE A 317 4.64 0.29 22.10
CA ILE A 317 5.33 -0.85 22.73
C ILE A 317 4.72 -1.17 24.10
N GLN A 318 4.03 -0.21 24.73
CA GLN A 318 3.56 -0.27 26.13
C GLN A 318 2.03 -0.39 26.29
N GLY A 319 1.21 -0.27 25.23
CA GLY A 319 -0.25 -0.36 25.31
C GLY A 319 -0.96 -0.24 23.95
N GLU A 320 -2.27 -0.53 23.93
CA GLU A 320 -3.09 -0.84 22.73
C GLU A 320 -2.79 -0.03 21.45
N PRO A 321 -2.67 -0.70 20.29
CA PRO A 321 -2.25 -0.07 19.04
C PRO A 321 -3.40 0.74 18.40
N ALA A 322 -3.59 1.98 18.84
CA ALA A 322 -4.52 2.93 18.23
C ALA A 322 -4.04 3.50 16.85
N GLY A 323 -3.04 2.88 16.20
CA GLY A 323 -2.29 3.49 15.09
C GLY A 323 -2.04 2.60 13.85
N GLY A 324 -2.79 1.52 13.67
CA GLY A 324 -2.54 0.56 12.57
C GLY A 324 -2.70 1.15 11.16
N GLY A 325 -3.58 2.14 10.99
CA GLY A 325 -3.96 2.71 9.69
C GLY A 325 -5.08 1.91 9.00
N THR A 326 -5.70 2.53 7.99
CA THR A 326 -6.88 2.05 7.24
C THR A 326 -6.54 1.02 6.15
N PHE A 327 -5.86 -0.07 6.52
CA PHE A 327 -5.62 -1.22 5.65
C PHE A 327 -5.91 -2.51 6.41
N PHE A 328 -6.01 -3.65 5.71
CA PHE A 328 -6.25 -4.92 6.40
C PHE A 328 -5.08 -5.30 7.31
N ASP A 329 -5.36 -6.12 8.32
CA ASP A 329 -4.36 -6.52 9.31
C ASP A 329 -3.42 -7.62 8.82
N PHE A 330 -2.40 -7.93 9.62
CA PHE A 330 -1.43 -8.97 9.28
C PHE A 330 -2.07 -10.37 9.17
N GLY A 331 -3.13 -10.67 9.91
CA GLY A 331 -3.80 -11.97 9.82
C GLY A 331 -4.48 -12.16 8.47
N GLN A 332 -5.19 -11.14 7.98
CA GLN A 332 -5.73 -11.14 6.62
C GLN A 332 -4.61 -11.18 5.58
N TYR A 333 -3.50 -10.45 5.81
CA TYR A 333 -2.34 -10.48 4.93
C TYR A 333 -1.74 -11.89 4.77
N GLU A 334 -1.55 -12.63 5.86
CA GLU A 334 -1.01 -14.00 5.82
C GLU A 334 -1.85 -14.90 4.91
N TRP A 335 -3.18 -14.77 4.96
CA TRP A 335 -4.09 -15.54 4.13
C TRP A 335 -4.00 -15.18 2.65
N VAL A 336 -3.99 -13.89 2.31
CA VAL A 336 -4.00 -13.44 0.91
C VAL A 336 -2.63 -13.52 0.24
N SER A 337 -1.55 -13.57 1.02
CA SER A 337 -0.17 -13.73 0.53
C SER A 337 0.31 -15.18 0.52
N LEU A 338 -0.48 -16.10 1.05
CA LEU A 338 -0.07 -17.48 1.36
C LEU A 338 0.52 -18.24 0.16
N ALA A 339 0.05 -17.97 -1.05
CA ALA A 339 0.55 -18.61 -2.27
C ALA A 339 2.04 -18.33 -2.53
N TYR A 340 2.56 -17.15 -2.17
CA TYR A 340 3.95 -16.76 -2.40
C TYR A 340 4.76 -16.50 -1.12
N LEU A 341 4.11 -16.28 0.03
CA LEU A 341 4.73 -16.08 1.35
C LEU A 341 5.84 -17.08 1.69
N PRO A 342 5.64 -18.41 1.63
CA PRO A 342 6.70 -19.37 1.93
C PRO A 342 7.92 -19.18 1.04
N PHE A 343 7.71 -18.89 -0.24
CA PHE A 343 8.81 -18.69 -1.18
C PHE A 343 9.53 -17.36 -0.96
N GLY A 344 8.83 -16.33 -0.49
CA GLY A 344 9.43 -15.07 -0.06
C GLY A 344 10.38 -15.26 1.13
N ILE A 345 9.98 -16.06 2.12
CA ILE A 345 10.84 -16.44 3.25
C ILE A 345 12.06 -17.24 2.75
N ILE A 346 11.87 -18.18 1.82
CA ILE A 346 12.98 -18.93 1.18
C ILE A 346 13.95 -17.99 0.47
N GLY A 347 13.45 -16.98 -0.25
CA GLY A 347 14.27 -15.94 -0.89
C GLY A 347 15.08 -15.12 0.10
N ALA A 348 14.48 -14.74 1.24
CA ALA A 348 15.19 -14.05 2.31
C ALA A 348 16.29 -14.93 2.93
N ILE A 349 15.97 -16.20 3.24
CA ILE A 349 16.94 -17.18 3.76
C ILE A 349 18.09 -17.35 2.78
N TYR A 350 17.81 -17.43 1.48
CA TYR A 350 18.83 -17.49 0.43
C TYR A 350 19.79 -16.30 0.50
N LEU A 351 19.28 -15.06 0.57
CA LEU A 351 20.13 -13.86 0.68
C LEU A 351 20.99 -13.89 1.96
N ILE A 352 20.40 -14.26 3.10
CA ILE A 352 21.12 -14.36 4.38
C ILE A 352 22.21 -15.43 4.30
N HIS A 353 21.89 -16.61 3.78
CA HIS A 353 22.81 -17.73 3.64
C HIS A 353 24.00 -17.38 2.72
N ARG A 354 23.72 -16.69 1.61
CA ARG A 354 24.73 -16.18 0.67
C ARG A 354 25.43 -14.90 1.16
N LYS A 355 25.06 -14.38 2.33
CA LYS A 355 25.58 -13.14 2.93
C LYS A 355 25.45 -11.92 2.01
N MET A 356 24.37 -11.88 1.23
CA MET A 356 24.04 -10.78 0.33
C MET A 356 23.34 -9.66 1.12
N TRP A 357 24.14 -8.90 1.89
CA TRP A 357 23.70 -7.74 2.68
C TRP A 357 23.45 -6.51 1.78
N ASN A 358 22.53 -6.65 0.84
CA ASN A 358 22.13 -5.61 -0.10
C ASN A 358 20.94 -4.77 0.45
N PRO A 359 20.57 -3.65 -0.21
CA PRO A 359 19.47 -2.81 0.23
C PRO A 359 18.13 -3.53 0.35
N LEU A 360 17.86 -4.52 -0.52
CA LEU A 360 16.61 -5.29 -0.51
C LEU A 360 16.48 -6.14 0.76
N LEU A 361 17.57 -6.76 1.22
CA LEU A 361 17.55 -7.52 2.48
C LEU A 361 17.30 -6.62 3.69
N PHE A 362 17.93 -5.43 3.74
CA PHE A 362 17.65 -4.46 4.80
C PHE A 362 16.19 -3.99 4.74
N TYR A 363 15.67 -3.70 3.55
CA TYR A 363 14.27 -3.31 3.34
C TYR A 363 13.29 -4.38 3.83
N PHE A 364 13.56 -5.66 3.54
CA PHE A 364 12.80 -6.80 4.05
C PHE A 364 12.83 -6.90 5.58
N ILE A 365 14.01 -6.86 6.19
CA ILE A 365 14.16 -7.00 7.65
C ILE A 365 13.45 -5.86 8.38
N ILE A 366 13.65 -4.61 7.92
CA ILE A 366 13.07 -3.43 8.56
C ILE A 366 11.54 -3.46 8.47
N ASN A 367 10.97 -3.71 7.28
CA ASN A 367 9.51 -3.81 7.15
C ASN A 367 8.94 -5.02 7.88
N GLY A 368 9.62 -6.16 7.83
CA GLY A 368 9.21 -7.36 8.55
C GLY A 368 9.13 -7.10 10.05
N VAL A 369 10.12 -6.43 10.64
CA VAL A 369 10.09 -6.04 12.07
C VAL A 369 8.91 -5.11 12.34
N ILE A 370 8.69 -4.09 11.53
CA ILE A 370 7.58 -3.15 11.75
C ILE A 370 6.22 -3.83 11.67
N VAL A 371 6.00 -4.67 10.64
CA VAL A 371 4.72 -5.33 10.40
C VAL A 371 4.45 -6.42 11.44
N VAL A 372 5.42 -7.31 11.70
CA VAL A 372 5.24 -8.45 12.62
C VAL A 372 5.09 -7.99 14.07
N PHE A 373 5.88 -7.01 14.52
CA PHE A 373 5.79 -6.47 15.87
C PHE A 373 4.76 -5.35 16.01
N LYS A 374 3.94 -5.09 14.96
CA LYS A 374 2.88 -4.09 14.95
C LYS A 374 3.34 -2.71 15.45
N LEU A 375 4.49 -2.26 14.96
CA LEU A 375 5.03 -0.92 15.29
C LEU A 375 4.19 0.18 14.58
N PHE A 376 4.73 1.37 14.40
CA PHE A 376 3.99 2.49 13.79
C PHE A 376 3.47 2.17 12.37
N PHE A 377 2.22 2.56 12.07
CA PHE A 377 1.59 2.44 10.74
C PHE A 377 1.65 1.04 10.11
N PHE A 378 1.68 -0.02 10.94
CA PHE A 378 1.99 -1.37 10.49
C PHE A 378 1.03 -1.92 9.42
N ASN A 379 -0.29 -1.62 9.47
CA ASN A 379 -1.21 -2.11 8.42
C ASN A 379 -0.88 -1.48 7.07
N ARG A 380 -0.55 -0.18 7.02
CA ARG A 380 -0.17 0.50 5.76
C ARG A 380 1.16 -0.02 5.21
N LEU A 381 2.08 -0.40 6.09
CA LEU A 381 3.38 -0.96 5.69
C LEU A 381 3.30 -2.41 5.21
N ILE A 382 2.15 -3.07 5.32
CA ILE A 382 1.91 -4.37 4.65
C ILE A 382 2.07 -4.22 3.12
N ILE A 383 1.68 -3.08 2.53
CA ILE A 383 1.85 -2.83 1.09
C ILE A 383 3.34 -2.85 0.70
N ASN A 384 4.18 -2.26 1.55
CA ASN A 384 5.64 -2.23 1.38
C ASN A 384 6.25 -3.62 1.59
N PHE A 385 5.81 -4.31 2.64
CA PHE A 385 6.26 -5.66 2.97
C PHE A 385 5.91 -6.67 1.87
N ASP A 386 4.69 -6.59 1.33
CA ASP A 386 4.22 -7.41 0.20
C ASP A 386 5.12 -7.22 -1.02
N MET A 387 5.44 -5.97 -1.39
CA MET A 387 6.30 -5.68 -2.53
C MET A 387 7.68 -6.35 -2.42
N VAL A 388 8.34 -6.26 -1.27
CA VAL A 388 9.63 -6.92 -1.07
C VAL A 388 9.50 -8.43 -1.01
N LEU A 389 8.41 -8.94 -0.44
CA LEU A 389 8.12 -10.36 -0.36
C LEU A 389 7.89 -10.97 -1.75
N LEU A 390 7.23 -10.27 -2.68
CA LEU A 390 7.04 -10.71 -4.07
C LEU A 390 8.40 -10.83 -4.81
N ILE A 391 9.29 -9.86 -4.62
CA ILE A 391 10.65 -9.88 -5.19
C ILE A 391 11.46 -11.05 -4.60
N LEU A 392 11.36 -11.29 -3.30
CA LEU A 392 12.04 -12.42 -2.66
C LEU A 392 11.41 -13.76 -3.06
N ALA A 393 10.09 -13.81 -3.24
CA ALA A 393 9.37 -15.01 -3.63
C ALA A 393 9.78 -15.46 -5.03
N SER A 394 9.94 -14.53 -5.97
CA SER A 394 10.43 -14.86 -7.31
C SER A 394 11.84 -15.46 -7.27
N ALA A 395 12.71 -14.94 -6.40
CA ALA A 395 14.04 -15.51 -6.18
C ALA A 395 13.97 -16.90 -5.54
N GLY A 396 13.17 -17.05 -4.47
CA GLY A 396 12.95 -18.33 -3.79
C GLY A 396 12.46 -19.40 -4.75
N ILE A 397 11.39 -19.13 -5.50
CA ILE A 397 10.83 -20.05 -6.51
C ILE A 397 11.89 -20.40 -7.56
N THR A 398 12.60 -19.42 -8.09
CA THR A 398 13.57 -19.67 -9.17
C THR A 398 14.72 -20.55 -8.68
N TYR A 399 15.28 -20.25 -7.51
CA TYR A 399 16.41 -21.01 -6.98
C TYR A 399 16.05 -22.41 -6.49
N THR A 400 14.80 -22.64 -6.06
CA THR A 400 14.38 -23.97 -5.60
C THR A 400 13.73 -24.82 -6.69
N PHE A 401 13.03 -24.22 -7.67
CA PHE A 401 12.33 -24.96 -8.73
C PHE A 401 13.01 -24.91 -10.09
N LEU A 402 13.39 -23.73 -10.58
CA LEU A 402 13.90 -23.57 -11.94
C LEU A 402 15.38 -23.86 -12.08
N ALA A 403 16.18 -23.55 -11.05
CA ALA A 403 17.62 -23.80 -11.02
C ALA A 403 17.98 -25.20 -10.48
N CYS A 404 17.00 -25.95 -9.95
CA CYS A 404 17.25 -27.28 -9.43
C CYS A 404 17.32 -28.30 -10.57
N TRP A 405 18.51 -28.84 -10.82
CA TRP A 405 18.78 -29.82 -11.89
C TRP A 405 17.94 -31.10 -11.80
N ARG A 406 17.38 -31.41 -10.62
CA ARG A 406 16.53 -32.59 -10.39
C ARG A 406 15.07 -32.39 -10.79
N ILE A 407 14.66 -31.15 -11.07
CA ILE A 407 13.29 -30.83 -11.46
C ILE A 407 13.26 -30.58 -12.96
N PRO A 408 12.44 -31.32 -13.73
CA PRO A 408 12.23 -31.01 -15.13
C PRO A 408 11.74 -29.56 -15.27
N ARG A 409 12.32 -28.80 -16.19
CA ARG A 409 11.96 -27.38 -16.40
C ARG A 409 10.46 -27.20 -16.63
N ALA A 410 9.82 -28.11 -17.36
CA ALA A 410 8.37 -28.09 -17.60
C ALA A 410 7.57 -28.14 -16.29
N ALA A 411 7.97 -28.96 -15.32
CA ALA A 411 7.31 -29.05 -14.02
C ALA A 411 7.46 -27.73 -13.23
N GLY A 412 8.65 -27.12 -13.25
CA GLY A 412 8.87 -25.80 -12.64
C GLY A 412 8.05 -24.69 -13.29
N ILE A 413 7.88 -24.72 -14.62
CA ILE A 413 7.02 -23.78 -15.35
C ILE A 413 5.54 -23.99 -14.98
N ILE A 414 5.05 -25.24 -14.99
CA ILE A 414 3.67 -25.55 -14.60
C ILE A 414 3.40 -25.08 -13.17
N PHE A 415 4.35 -25.31 -12.25
CA PHE A 415 4.27 -24.82 -10.88
C PHE A 415 4.09 -23.30 -10.81
N ILE A 416 4.91 -22.54 -11.55
CA ILE A 416 4.80 -21.08 -11.63
C ILE A 416 3.45 -20.66 -12.21
N CYS A 417 3.00 -21.30 -13.29
CA CYS A 417 1.70 -21.01 -13.90
C CYS A 417 0.56 -21.22 -12.90
N LEU A 418 0.54 -22.35 -12.18
CA LEU A 418 -0.48 -22.62 -11.17
C LEU A 418 -0.49 -21.57 -10.05
N LEU A 419 0.69 -21.15 -9.60
CA LEU A 419 0.81 -20.12 -8.57
C LEU A 419 0.29 -18.76 -9.06
N VAL A 420 0.69 -18.33 -10.28
CA VAL A 420 0.24 -17.07 -10.87
C VAL A 420 -1.27 -17.10 -11.15
N ILE A 421 -1.80 -18.21 -11.67
CA ILE A 421 -3.24 -18.38 -11.90
C ILE A 421 -4.02 -18.33 -10.58
N SER A 422 -3.53 -19.00 -9.54
CA SER A 422 -4.16 -18.99 -8.21
C SER A 422 -4.30 -17.56 -7.66
N GLY A 423 -3.22 -16.76 -7.66
CA GLY A 423 -3.30 -15.34 -7.27
C GLY A 423 -4.17 -14.50 -8.21
N GLY A 424 -4.15 -14.82 -9.51
CA GLY A 424 -4.91 -14.13 -10.54
C GLY A 424 -6.42 -14.29 -10.39
N VAL A 425 -6.90 -15.50 -10.04
CA VAL A 425 -8.32 -15.78 -9.80
C VAL A 425 -8.86 -14.91 -8.66
N VAL A 426 -8.18 -14.89 -7.52
CA VAL A 426 -8.61 -14.09 -6.35
C VAL A 426 -8.63 -12.60 -6.67
N THR A 427 -7.59 -12.11 -7.35
CA THR A 427 -7.49 -10.71 -7.75
C THR A 427 -8.58 -10.32 -8.74
N LEU A 428 -8.85 -11.16 -9.74
CA LEU A 428 -9.87 -10.89 -10.76
C LEU A 428 -11.29 -10.96 -10.19
N GLN A 429 -11.56 -11.91 -9.30
CA GLN A 429 -12.82 -11.97 -8.57
C GLN A 429 -13.05 -10.67 -7.79
N LYS A 430 -12.03 -10.23 -7.02
CA LYS A 430 -12.11 -8.97 -6.28
C LYS A 430 -12.32 -7.76 -7.18
N ALA A 431 -11.69 -7.73 -8.35
CA ALA A 431 -11.85 -6.64 -9.31
C ALA A 431 -13.29 -6.53 -9.86
N ARG A 432 -14.02 -7.65 -9.96
CA ARG A 432 -15.42 -7.66 -10.41
C ARG A 432 -16.41 -7.31 -9.30
N GLU A 433 -16.08 -7.62 -8.05
CA GLU A 433 -16.97 -7.43 -6.91
C GLU A 433 -16.85 -6.05 -6.26
N ILE A 434 -15.70 -5.39 -6.39
CA ILE A 434 -15.46 -4.11 -5.71
C ILE A 434 -16.32 -3.00 -6.32
N LYS A 435 -16.94 -2.20 -5.44
CA LYS A 435 -17.72 -1.02 -5.78
C LYS A 435 -17.20 0.20 -5.03
N PRO A 436 -17.43 1.43 -5.52
CA PRO A 436 -17.14 2.64 -4.77
C PRO A 436 -17.91 2.70 -3.45
N LEU A 437 -17.42 3.55 -2.55
CA LEU A 437 -18.08 3.81 -1.27
C LEU A 437 -19.31 4.70 -1.38
N MET A 438 -19.46 5.42 -2.50
CA MET A 438 -20.60 6.26 -2.83
C MET A 438 -21.24 5.83 -4.17
N SER A 439 -22.56 5.94 -4.29
CA SER A 439 -23.28 5.76 -5.55
C SER A 439 -23.39 7.05 -6.36
N GLU A 440 -23.71 6.95 -7.65
CA GLU A 440 -23.92 8.13 -8.53
C GLU A 440 -25.01 9.05 -7.98
N ASN A 441 -26.14 8.47 -7.51
CA ASN A 441 -27.20 9.26 -6.88
C ASN A 441 -26.73 10.01 -5.62
N GLN A 442 -25.82 9.42 -4.83
CA GLN A 442 -25.25 10.08 -3.65
C GLN A 442 -24.31 11.22 -4.04
N ILE A 443 -23.54 11.08 -5.12
CA ILE A 443 -22.71 12.17 -5.66
C ILE A 443 -23.58 13.29 -6.22
N GLU A 444 -24.61 12.97 -7.01
CA GLU A 444 -25.58 13.94 -7.53
C GLU A 444 -26.25 14.74 -6.40
N SER A 445 -26.52 14.09 -5.26
CA SER A 445 -27.06 14.75 -4.07
C SER A 445 -26.12 15.80 -3.49
N LEU A 446 -24.81 15.52 -3.47
CA LEU A 446 -23.78 16.46 -3.02
C LEU A 446 -23.58 17.59 -4.04
N GLU A 447 -23.62 17.29 -5.33
CA GLU A 447 -23.55 18.31 -6.38
C GLU A 447 -24.79 19.22 -6.36
N TRP A 448 -25.97 18.65 -6.05
CA TRP A 448 -27.18 19.43 -5.80
C TRP A 448 -26.97 20.42 -4.66
N LEU A 449 -26.39 19.98 -3.53
CA LEU A 449 -26.03 20.88 -2.42
C LEU A 449 -25.09 21.99 -2.90
N SER A 450 -24.06 21.66 -3.69
CA SER A 450 -23.15 22.67 -4.23
C SER A 450 -23.85 23.72 -5.09
N GLY A 451 -24.88 23.34 -5.85
CA GLY A 451 -25.59 24.23 -6.79
C GLY A 451 -26.79 24.98 -6.19
N ASN A 452 -27.35 24.52 -5.07
CA ASN A 452 -28.65 24.99 -4.56
C ASN A 452 -28.62 25.53 -3.12
N THR A 453 -27.43 25.69 -2.53
CA THR A 453 -27.26 26.23 -1.16
C THR A 453 -26.38 27.48 -1.14
N GLU A 454 -26.42 28.26 -0.07
CA GLU A 454 -25.60 29.47 0.10
C GLU A 454 -24.10 29.12 0.14
N GLY A 455 -23.24 29.96 -0.45
CA GLY A 455 -21.81 29.66 -0.62
C GLY A 455 -21.02 29.53 0.70
N ASP A 456 -21.50 30.17 1.76
CA ASP A 456 -20.93 30.14 3.12
C ASP A 456 -21.61 29.14 4.06
N ALA A 457 -22.61 28.40 3.58
CA ALA A 457 -23.29 27.36 4.34
C ALA A 457 -22.35 26.22 4.77
N TYR A 458 -22.78 25.50 5.81
CA TYR A 458 -22.14 24.28 6.27
C TYR A 458 -22.89 23.04 5.80
N ILE A 459 -22.15 21.98 5.49
CA ILE A 459 -22.69 20.62 5.35
C ILE A 459 -22.26 19.81 6.59
N LEU A 460 -23.21 19.41 7.41
CA LEU A 460 -22.99 18.40 8.44
C LEU A 460 -23.05 17.02 7.80
N ALA A 461 -22.02 16.21 8.04
CA ALA A 461 -21.91 14.85 7.55
C ALA A 461 -21.27 13.94 8.62
N THR A 462 -21.51 12.64 8.54
CA THR A 462 -20.75 11.68 9.36
C THR A 462 -19.31 11.60 8.89
N SER A 463 -18.41 11.03 9.71
CA SER A 463 -17.01 10.86 9.30
C SER A 463 -16.84 9.99 8.04
N TYR A 464 -17.83 9.15 7.70
CA TYR A 464 -17.85 8.35 6.47
C TYR A 464 -18.15 9.21 5.24
N ASP A 465 -19.16 10.08 5.32
CA ASP A 465 -19.61 10.92 4.20
C ASP A 465 -18.77 12.19 4.02
N ALA A 466 -18.14 12.66 5.09
CA ALA A 466 -17.51 13.97 5.17
C ALA A 466 -16.45 14.26 4.07
N PRO A 467 -15.54 13.33 3.71
CA PRO A 467 -14.58 13.58 2.63
C PRO A 467 -15.27 13.82 1.27
N TRP A 468 -16.37 13.11 1.02
CA TRP A 468 -17.15 13.24 -0.21
C TRP A 468 -17.93 14.56 -0.21
N ALA A 469 -18.59 14.87 0.91
CA ALA A 469 -19.30 16.13 1.08
C ALA A 469 -18.38 17.34 0.88
N LEU A 470 -17.13 17.24 1.33
CA LEU A 470 -16.13 18.28 1.15
C LEU A 470 -15.81 18.52 -0.33
N ALA A 471 -15.61 17.44 -1.09
CA ALA A 471 -15.12 17.52 -2.46
C ALA A 471 -16.20 17.78 -3.52
N TRP A 472 -17.42 17.29 -3.32
CA TRP A 472 -18.55 17.47 -4.25
C TRP A 472 -19.57 18.49 -3.76
N GLY A 473 -19.74 18.64 -2.44
CA GLY A 473 -20.65 19.64 -1.87
C GLY A 473 -20.10 21.07 -1.94
N LYS A 474 -18.78 21.25 -2.06
CA LYS A 474 -18.11 22.58 -2.16
C LYS A 474 -18.58 23.58 -1.10
N ARG A 475 -18.78 23.10 0.13
CA ARG A 475 -19.11 23.88 1.32
C ARG A 475 -18.19 23.47 2.46
N ARG A 476 -18.19 24.25 3.55
CA ARG A 476 -17.48 23.86 4.78
C ARG A 476 -18.17 22.64 5.38
N VAL A 477 -17.41 21.67 5.86
CA VAL A 477 -17.98 20.41 6.36
C VAL A 477 -17.81 20.31 7.88
N LEU A 478 -18.92 20.05 8.58
CA LEU A 478 -18.94 19.74 10.01
C LEU A 478 -19.00 18.22 10.15
N ALA A 479 -17.94 17.61 10.70
CA ALA A 479 -17.87 16.16 10.85
C ALA A 479 -17.05 15.74 12.08
N PRO A 480 -17.38 14.60 12.72
CA PRO A 480 -16.73 14.18 13.96
C PRO A 480 -15.24 13.91 13.74
N GLY A 481 -14.40 14.69 14.44
CA GLY A 481 -12.95 14.51 14.45
C GLY A 481 -12.28 14.76 13.10
N LEU A 482 -12.96 15.45 12.19
CA LEU A 482 -12.45 15.79 10.85
C LEU A 482 -12.56 17.29 10.60
N PHE A 483 -11.56 17.80 9.88
CA PHE A 483 -11.45 19.20 9.46
C PHE A 483 -11.34 20.19 10.63
N GLU A 484 -11.14 21.46 10.30
CA GLU A 484 -10.90 22.54 11.28
C GLU A 484 -12.19 23.25 11.73
N TRP A 485 -13.32 22.92 11.12
CA TRP A 485 -14.63 23.51 11.44
C TRP A 485 -15.37 22.73 12.53
N ASP A 486 -14.86 21.57 12.93
CA ASP A 486 -15.36 20.81 14.08
C ASP A 486 -14.77 21.33 15.40
N ASN A 487 -15.62 22.00 16.18
CA ASN A 487 -15.28 22.47 17.52
C ASN A 487 -15.96 21.65 18.63
N ASN A 488 -16.54 20.49 18.32
CA ASN A 488 -17.21 19.65 19.30
C ASN A 488 -16.29 18.53 19.79
N GLY A 489 -16.30 18.30 21.10
CA GLY A 489 -15.67 17.12 21.69
C GLY A 489 -16.35 15.83 21.22
N ARG A 490 -15.60 14.71 21.25
CA ARG A 490 -16.06 13.37 20.87
C ARG A 490 -17.41 13.00 21.52
N ASP A 491 -17.59 13.28 22.80
CA ASP A 491 -18.80 12.89 23.54
C ASP A 491 -20.05 13.60 23.03
N LYS A 492 -19.94 14.89 22.68
CA LYS A 492 -21.05 15.66 22.10
C LYS A 492 -21.44 15.13 20.73
N TRP A 493 -20.47 14.72 19.92
CA TRP A 493 -20.76 14.08 18.64
C TRP A 493 -21.44 12.73 18.81
N LEU A 494 -20.98 11.89 19.73
CA LEU A 494 -21.61 10.60 19.99
C LEU A 494 -23.06 10.79 20.47
N GLU A 495 -23.29 11.75 21.37
CA GLU A 495 -24.64 12.12 21.81
C GLU A 495 -25.50 12.61 20.63
N PHE A 496 -24.99 13.54 19.82
CA PHE A 496 -25.69 14.06 18.65
C PHE A 496 -26.02 12.96 17.63
N LEU A 497 -25.07 12.07 17.32
CA LEU A 497 -25.30 10.98 16.36
C LEU A 497 -26.35 9.99 16.87
N ALA A 498 -26.35 9.69 18.18
CA ALA A 498 -27.24 8.72 18.81
C ALA A 498 -28.66 9.22 19.08
N THR A 499 -28.80 10.50 19.45
CA THR A 499 -30.08 11.02 19.97
C THR A 499 -31.19 11.04 18.91
N GLY A 500 -32.41 10.69 19.31
CA GLY A 500 -33.64 10.92 18.53
C GLY A 500 -34.35 12.22 18.91
N ASP A 501 -33.85 12.95 19.91
CA ASP A 501 -34.47 14.16 20.44
C ASP A 501 -34.21 15.38 19.52
N PRO A 502 -35.27 15.99 18.95
CA PRO A 502 -35.18 17.21 18.16
C PRO A 502 -34.48 18.38 18.88
N SER A 503 -34.78 18.58 20.17
CA SER A 503 -34.28 19.74 20.91
C SER A 503 -32.75 19.72 21.04
N LYS A 504 -32.19 18.54 21.32
CA LYS A 504 -30.74 18.32 21.35
C LYS A 504 -30.09 18.54 19.99
N ALA A 505 -30.76 18.16 18.90
CA ALA A 505 -30.26 18.37 17.56
C ALA A 505 -30.24 19.86 17.20
N GLU A 506 -31.29 20.60 17.55
CA GLU A 506 -31.34 22.04 17.38
C GLU A 506 -30.25 22.73 18.21
N ASP A 507 -30.12 22.42 19.50
CA ASP A 507 -29.12 23.06 20.37
C ASP A 507 -27.69 22.80 19.89
N PHE A 508 -27.44 21.63 19.29
CA PHE A 508 -26.17 21.33 18.66
C PHE A 508 -25.90 22.21 17.43
N LEU A 509 -26.93 22.57 16.67
CA LEU A 509 -26.83 23.31 15.41
C LEU A 509 -26.93 24.84 15.57
N LYS A 510 -27.70 25.34 16.54
CA LYS A 510 -27.94 26.77 16.84
C LYS A 510 -26.68 27.60 17.03
N LYS A 511 -25.58 26.96 17.41
CA LYS A 511 -24.28 27.63 17.63
C LYS A 511 -23.56 28.05 16.34
N HIS A 512 -24.10 27.68 15.18
CA HIS A 512 -23.54 28.03 13.88
C HIS A 512 -24.36 29.18 13.28
N ASP A 513 -23.72 30.33 13.06
CA ASP A 513 -24.39 31.54 12.55
C ASP A 513 -24.84 31.39 11.08
N ALA A 514 -24.24 30.47 10.33
CA ALA A 514 -24.56 30.21 8.93
C ALA A 514 -25.57 29.06 8.76
N GLN A 515 -26.21 29.00 7.60
CA GLN A 515 -27.13 27.92 7.23
C GLN A 515 -26.44 26.56 7.31
N VAL A 516 -27.10 25.57 7.93
CA VAL A 516 -26.58 24.20 8.04
C VAL A 516 -27.47 23.22 7.29
N TYR A 517 -26.85 22.45 6.40
CA TYR A 517 -27.46 21.34 5.70
C TYR A 517 -26.91 20.02 6.24
N ILE A 518 -27.77 19.04 6.51
CA ILE A 518 -27.36 17.72 6.96
C ILE A 518 -27.44 16.77 5.78
N PHE A 519 -26.31 16.22 5.37
CA PHE A 519 -26.24 15.17 4.35
C PHE A 519 -26.05 13.81 5.01
N TYR A 520 -26.84 12.82 4.58
CA TYR A 520 -26.71 11.45 5.04
C TYR A 520 -26.89 10.45 3.90
N SER A 521 -25.88 9.60 3.68
CA SER A 521 -25.96 8.47 2.75
C SER A 521 -26.50 7.20 3.42
N PHE A 522 -27.37 6.43 2.75
CA PHE A 522 -27.90 5.15 3.28
C PHE A 522 -26.91 3.98 3.14
N ASN A 523 -25.62 4.23 3.36
CA ASN A 523 -24.57 3.22 3.29
C ASN A 523 -24.51 2.38 4.58
N LYS A 524 -24.20 1.09 4.46
CA LYS A 524 -24.18 0.12 5.59
C LYS A 524 -23.29 0.54 6.76
N PHE A 525 -22.20 1.25 6.48
CA PHE A 525 -21.22 1.69 7.47
C PHE A 525 -21.47 3.11 7.98
N ASN A 526 -22.52 3.76 7.48
CA ASN A 526 -22.93 5.08 7.91
C ASN A 526 -23.97 4.95 9.02
N TRP A 527 -23.89 5.81 10.04
CA TRP A 527 -24.83 5.77 11.15
C TRP A 527 -25.07 7.15 11.74
N MET A 528 -26.34 7.54 11.75
CA MET A 528 -26.89 8.70 12.43
C MET A 528 -28.37 8.43 12.68
N ASN A 529 -28.87 8.68 13.88
CA ASN A 529 -30.31 8.62 14.12
C ASN A 529 -30.99 9.78 13.39
N LEU A 530 -31.86 9.50 12.42
CA LEU A 530 -32.51 10.54 11.59
C LEU A 530 -33.84 11.05 12.17
N GLU A 531 -34.39 10.38 13.19
CA GLU A 531 -35.70 10.75 13.77
C GLU A 531 -35.71 12.18 14.34
N LYS A 532 -34.58 12.61 14.90
CA LYS A 532 -34.38 13.97 15.43
C LYS A 532 -34.62 15.09 14.41
N PHE A 533 -34.59 14.79 13.12
CA PHE A 533 -34.82 15.79 12.06
C PHE A 533 -36.27 15.80 11.54
N ASN A 534 -37.17 14.98 12.07
CA ASN A 534 -38.57 14.93 11.66
C ASN A 534 -39.43 15.92 12.48
N ASN A 535 -39.14 17.21 12.38
CA ASN A 535 -39.87 18.28 13.08
C ASN A 535 -39.88 19.58 12.26
N SER A 536 -40.55 20.64 12.75
CA SER A 536 -40.73 21.91 12.03
C SER A 536 -39.45 22.71 11.79
N SER A 537 -38.39 22.43 12.53
CA SER A 537 -37.10 23.13 12.41
C SER A 537 -36.23 22.61 11.27
N PHE A 538 -36.68 21.56 10.56
CA PHE A 538 -35.93 20.96 9.46
C PHE A 538 -36.81 20.74 8.23
N THR A 539 -36.32 21.17 7.07
CA THR A 539 -36.92 20.85 5.77
C THR A 539 -36.22 19.65 5.16
N LYS A 540 -36.95 18.53 4.99
CA LYS A 540 -36.43 17.30 4.39
C LYS A 540 -36.50 17.33 2.87
N ILE A 541 -35.37 17.06 2.23
CA ILE A 541 -35.22 16.91 0.79
C ILE A 541 -34.82 15.46 0.53
N SER A 542 -35.80 14.64 0.16
CA SER A 542 -35.56 13.21 -0.11
C SER A 542 -34.88 13.05 -1.46
N MET A 543 -33.81 12.27 -1.48
CA MET A 543 -33.05 11.96 -2.68
C MET A 543 -32.91 10.44 -2.80
N LYS A 544 -32.46 9.95 -3.96
CA LYS A 544 -32.26 8.52 -4.16
C LYS A 544 -30.97 8.09 -3.47
N ASP A 545 -31.04 7.08 -2.61
CA ASP A 545 -29.93 6.52 -1.81
C ASP A 545 -29.29 7.48 -0.77
N SER A 546 -29.89 8.65 -0.54
CA SER A 546 -29.43 9.66 0.42
C SER A 546 -30.60 10.52 0.91
N VAL A 547 -30.34 11.37 1.90
CA VAL A 547 -31.27 12.42 2.34
C VAL A 547 -30.50 13.67 2.69
N VAL A 548 -31.11 14.82 2.39
CA VAL A 548 -30.66 16.14 2.81
C VAL A 548 -31.70 16.76 3.74
N TYR A 549 -31.27 17.37 4.83
CA TYR A 549 -32.12 18.22 5.68
C TYR A 549 -31.55 19.64 5.69
N SER A 550 -32.41 20.65 5.53
CA SER A 550 -32.05 22.05 5.77
C SER A 550 -32.47 22.43 7.18
N TYR A 551 -31.57 22.99 7.99
CA TYR A 551 -31.90 23.48 9.33
C TYR A 551 -32.44 24.91 9.26
N ASP A 552 -33.74 25.10 9.52
CA ASP A 552 -34.42 26.39 9.36
C ASP A 552 -34.43 27.24 10.66
N GLY A 553 -33.87 26.73 11.76
CA GLY A 553 -33.96 27.37 13.08
C GLY A 553 -33.11 28.62 13.30
N ASN A 554 -32.35 29.07 12.29
CA ASN A 554 -31.62 30.35 12.29
C ASN A 554 -32.40 31.48 11.61
N LYS A 555 -33.61 31.21 11.09
CA LYS A 555 -34.57 32.21 10.59
C LYS A 555 -35.46 32.68 11.74
#